data_AF-A0A834BZM8-F1
#
_entry.id   AF-A0A834BZM8-F1
#
_cell.length_a   1.000
_cell.length_b   1.000
_cell.length_c   1.000
_cell.angle_alpha   90.00
_cell.angle_beta   90.00
_cell.angle_gamma   90.00
#
_symmetry.space_group_name_H-M   'P 1'
#
loop_
_entity.id
_entity.type
_entity.pdbx_description
1 polymer ?
#
loop_
_entity_poly.entity_id
_entity_poly.type
_entity_poly.pdbx_seq_one_letter_code
_entity_poly.pdbx_strand_id
1 'polypeptide(L)'
;MASVWKRLQRVGKKASKFQFVASYQELVLECTKKWQPDKLRVVWTRRNRRMCSKLHSWQPGIKNPYRGMVVWPVPENIDISVTLFKEANAEEFEDKEWTFVIEGENKGHRKGAGVC
;
A
#
# COMPACT_ATOMS: atom_id res chain seq x y z
N MET A 1 13.03 -24.40 -10.86
CA MET A 1 12.48 -25.57 -10.14
C MET A 1 11.28 -25.23 -9.21
N ALA A 2 11.21 -24.06 -8.54
CA ALA A 2 10.13 -23.76 -7.57
C ALA A 2 8.75 -23.35 -8.17
N SER A 3 8.65 -23.04 -9.46
CA SER A 3 7.41 -22.51 -10.06
C SER A 3 6.39 -23.59 -10.44
N VAL A 4 6.85 -24.78 -10.85
CA VAL A 4 6.00 -25.91 -11.24
C VAL A 4 5.29 -26.51 -10.01
N TRP A 5 6.02 -26.69 -8.90
CA TRP A 5 5.45 -27.13 -7.63
C TRP A 5 4.36 -26.19 -7.09
N LYS A 6 4.56 -24.88 -7.20
CA LYS A 6 3.54 -23.85 -6.86
C LYS A 6 2.33 -23.86 -7.80
N ARG A 7 2.45 -24.37 -9.01
CA ARG A 7 1.32 -24.57 -9.94
C ARG A 7 0.56 -25.86 -9.61
N LEU A 8 1.27 -26.93 -9.27
CA LEU A 8 0.68 -28.20 -8.81
C LEU A 8 -0.06 -28.07 -7.47
N GLN A 9 0.45 -27.26 -6.54
CA GLN A 9 -0.26 -26.92 -5.29
C GLN A 9 -1.63 -26.24 -5.51
N ARG A 10 -1.98 -25.80 -6.73
CA ARG A 10 -3.30 -25.22 -7.02
C ARG A 10 -4.32 -26.26 -7.43
N VAL A 11 -3.90 -27.48 -7.77
CA VAL A 11 -4.79 -28.57 -8.15
C VAL A 11 -5.57 -28.99 -6.89
N GLY A 12 -6.90 -28.91 -6.95
CA GLY A 12 -7.79 -29.20 -5.83
C GLY A 12 -8.19 -28.00 -4.96
N LYS A 13 -7.57 -26.82 -5.14
CA LYS A 13 -7.96 -25.60 -4.40
C LYS A 13 -9.07 -24.84 -5.12
N LYS A 14 -10.04 -24.34 -4.35
CA LYS A 14 -11.05 -23.39 -4.83
C LYS A 14 -10.42 -22.00 -4.92
N ALA A 15 -10.70 -21.29 -6.01
CA ALA A 15 -10.21 -19.93 -6.24
C ALA A 15 -11.38 -18.96 -6.36
N SER A 16 -11.28 -17.83 -5.68
CA SER A 16 -12.28 -16.76 -5.75
C SER A 16 -11.60 -15.41 -5.92
N LYS A 17 -12.17 -14.56 -6.77
CA LYS A 17 -11.68 -13.20 -7.00
C LYS A 17 -12.38 -12.27 -6.03
N PHE A 18 -11.59 -11.55 -5.24
CA PHE A 18 -12.04 -10.49 -4.35
C PHE A 18 -11.61 -9.15 -4.92
N GLN A 19 -12.51 -8.16 -4.77
CA GLN A 19 -12.25 -6.78 -5.11
C GLN A 19 -12.55 -5.93 -3.89
N PHE A 20 -11.60 -5.08 -3.51
CA PHE A 20 -11.77 -4.12 -2.44
C PHE A 20 -11.14 -2.79 -2.83
N VAL A 21 -11.57 -1.73 -2.17
CA VAL A 21 -11.14 -0.36 -2.45
C VAL A 21 -10.48 0.19 -1.20
N ALA A 22 -9.28 0.76 -1.37
CA ALA A 22 -8.65 1.58 -0.34
C ALA A 22 -8.89 3.05 -0.66
N SER A 23 -9.60 3.75 0.23
CA SER A 23 -9.95 5.17 0.09
C SER A 23 -9.19 5.99 1.12
N TYR A 24 -8.43 7.00 0.69
CA TYR A 24 -7.69 7.88 1.61
C TYR A 24 -8.43 9.19 1.86
N GLN A 25 -8.42 9.64 3.11
CA GLN A 25 -8.97 10.93 3.52
C GLN A 25 -7.90 11.80 4.18
N GLU A 26 -7.14 11.20 5.10
CA GLU A 26 -6.13 11.89 5.89
C GLU A 26 -4.94 10.96 6.15
N LEU A 27 -3.73 11.54 6.13
CA LEU A 27 -2.49 10.87 6.52
C LEU A 27 -1.67 11.81 7.38
N VAL A 28 -1.48 11.46 8.65
CA VAL A 28 -0.63 12.19 9.58
C VAL A 28 0.70 11.45 9.70
N LEU A 29 1.79 12.18 9.53
CA LEU A 29 3.14 11.62 9.58
C LEU A 29 4.06 12.48 10.41
N GLU A 30 4.82 11.80 11.26
CA GLU A 30 5.94 12.40 11.97
C GLU A 30 7.23 12.12 11.21
N CYS A 31 7.80 13.20 10.71
CA CYS A 31 9.01 13.25 9.91
C CYS A 31 10.24 13.42 10.81
N THR A 32 11.42 13.25 10.23
CA THR A 32 12.69 13.47 10.95
C THR A 32 13.40 14.69 10.38
N LYS A 33 14.38 15.24 11.11
CA LYS A 33 15.21 16.35 10.59
C LYS A 33 15.83 16.06 9.22
N LYS A 34 16.17 14.79 8.95
CA LYS A 34 16.83 14.33 7.71
C LYS A 34 15.84 14.05 6.57
N TRP A 35 14.56 13.89 6.86
CA TRP A 35 13.54 13.56 5.87
C TRP A 35 12.26 14.32 6.18
N GLN A 36 12.00 15.35 5.37
CA GLN A 36 10.80 16.16 5.37
C GLN A 36 10.33 16.22 3.91
N PRO A 37 9.30 15.45 3.54
CA PRO A 37 8.80 15.36 2.18
C PRO A 37 8.04 16.63 1.76
N ASP A 38 8.23 17.13 0.54
CA ASP A 38 7.35 18.18 -0.02
C ASP A 38 5.98 17.57 -0.41
N LYS A 39 6.03 16.37 -0.99
CA LYS A 39 4.87 15.60 -1.41
C LYS A 39 4.99 14.15 -0.98
N LEU A 40 3.86 13.52 -0.76
CA LEU A 40 3.75 12.13 -0.34
C LEU A 40 2.77 11.35 -1.20
N ARG A 41 3.00 10.05 -1.27
CA ARG A 41 2.03 9.09 -1.83
C ARG A 41 2.03 7.79 -1.03
N VAL A 42 0.91 7.10 -1.07
CA VAL A 42 0.77 5.75 -0.53
C VAL A 42 0.99 4.75 -1.66
N VAL A 43 1.88 3.79 -1.42
CA VAL A 43 2.23 2.75 -2.37
C VAL A 43 1.90 1.39 -1.77
N TRP A 44 1.06 0.64 -2.46
CA TRP A 44 0.77 -0.75 -2.15
C TRP A 44 1.65 -1.64 -2.99
N THR A 45 2.37 -2.54 -2.34
CA THR A 45 3.18 -3.56 -3.01
C THR A 45 2.75 -4.94 -2.57
N ARG A 46 2.65 -5.86 -3.54
CA ARG A 46 2.50 -7.28 -3.28
C ARG A 46 3.12 -8.07 -4.41
N ARG A 47 4.17 -8.82 -4.09
CA ARG A 47 4.99 -9.53 -5.07
C ARG A 47 5.41 -8.55 -6.18
N ASN A 48 5.09 -8.84 -7.43
CA ASN A 48 5.48 -8.03 -8.59
C ASN A 48 4.42 -6.96 -8.97
N ARG A 49 3.39 -6.76 -8.15
CA ARG A 49 2.37 -5.72 -8.39
C ARG A 49 2.61 -4.54 -7.46
N ARG A 50 2.53 -3.34 -8.03
CA ARG A 50 2.67 -2.07 -7.33
C ARG A 50 1.53 -1.14 -7.76
N MET A 51 0.76 -0.64 -6.80
CA MET A 51 -0.28 0.35 -7.01
C MET A 51 0.07 1.61 -6.21
N CYS A 52 -0.07 2.78 -6.83
CA CYS A 52 0.37 4.04 -6.22
C CYS A 52 -0.79 5.03 -6.21
N SER A 53 -0.97 5.74 -5.11
CA SER A 53 -1.74 6.97 -5.11
C SER A 53 -1.00 8.06 -5.88
N LYS A 54 -1.73 9.12 -6.23
CA LYS A 54 -1.17 10.39 -6.65
C LYS A 54 -0.34 11.00 -5.53
N LEU A 55 0.54 11.89 -5.93
CA LEU A 55 1.33 12.69 -5.01
C LEU A 55 0.48 13.85 -4.49
N HIS A 56 0.43 13.98 -3.18
CA HIS A 56 -0.28 15.05 -2.50
C HIS A 56 0.68 15.83 -1.61
N SER A 57 0.43 17.14 -1.47
CA SER A 57 1.29 18.02 -0.70
C SER A 57 1.24 17.67 0.78
N TRP A 58 2.41 17.53 1.39
CA TRP A 58 2.53 17.39 2.84
C TRP A 58 2.68 18.77 3.48
N GLN A 59 1.93 19.02 4.54
CA GLN A 59 1.95 20.31 5.24
C GLN A 59 2.40 20.11 6.69
N PRO A 60 3.46 20.80 7.16
CA PRO A 60 3.92 20.72 8.54
C PRO A 60 2.89 21.34 9.49
N GLY A 61 2.77 20.78 10.69
CA GLY A 61 1.88 21.28 11.73
C GLY A 61 2.40 22.55 12.40
N ILE A 62 1.48 23.42 12.82
CA ILE A 62 1.81 24.71 13.47
C ILE A 62 2.59 24.51 14.77
N LYS A 63 2.24 23.49 15.57
CA LYS A 63 2.87 23.23 16.88
C LYS A 63 4.19 22.43 16.75
N ASN A 64 4.26 21.50 15.81
CA ASN A 64 5.43 20.67 15.59
C ASN A 64 5.72 20.60 14.08
N PRO A 65 6.77 21.27 13.58
CA PRO A 65 7.07 21.30 12.15
C PRO A 65 7.47 19.94 11.59
N TYR A 66 7.86 18.98 12.45
CA TYR A 66 8.16 17.61 12.02
C TYR A 66 6.93 16.74 11.92
N ARG A 67 5.80 17.12 12.55
CA ARG A 67 4.55 16.38 12.43
C ARG A 67 3.64 17.12 11.46
N GLY A 68 3.43 16.53 10.29
CA GLY A 68 2.59 17.12 9.25
C GLY A 68 1.54 16.16 8.73
N MET A 69 0.73 16.67 7.83
CA MET A 69 -0.46 15.97 7.35
C MET A 69 -0.63 16.14 5.84
N VAL A 70 -1.23 15.13 5.23
CA VAL A 70 -1.78 15.16 3.89
C VAL A 70 -3.30 14.98 4.02
N VAL A 71 -4.05 15.85 3.36
CA VAL A 71 -5.51 15.77 3.28
C VAL A 71 -5.88 15.55 1.82
N TRP A 72 -6.75 14.59 1.57
CA TRP A 72 -7.37 14.36 0.27
C TRP A 72 -8.73 15.06 0.25
N PRO A 73 -8.88 16.22 -0.44
CA PRO A 73 -10.17 16.92 -0.48
C PRO A 73 -11.26 16.07 -1.15
N VAL A 74 -10.85 15.22 -2.08
CA VAL A 74 -11.67 14.17 -2.69
C VAL A 74 -10.99 12.84 -2.38
N PRO A 75 -11.69 11.88 -1.75
CA PRO A 75 -11.10 10.58 -1.46
C PRO A 75 -10.53 9.93 -2.70
N GLU A 76 -9.26 9.57 -2.63
CA GLU A 76 -8.60 8.84 -3.70
C GLU A 76 -8.77 7.34 -3.47
N ASN A 77 -9.36 6.67 -4.45
CA ASN A 77 -9.65 5.24 -4.41
C ASN A 77 -8.56 4.46 -5.15
N ILE A 78 -7.99 3.46 -4.48
CA ILE A 78 -7.12 2.46 -5.08
C ILE A 78 -7.89 1.15 -5.14
N ASP A 79 -8.24 0.74 -6.35
CA ASP A 79 -8.93 -0.52 -6.61
C ASP A 79 -7.96 -1.70 -6.55
N ILE A 80 -8.26 -2.67 -5.70
CA ILE A 80 -7.41 -3.83 -5.47
C ILE A 80 -8.19 -5.09 -5.82
N SER A 81 -7.66 -5.83 -6.79
CA SER A 81 -8.19 -7.14 -7.19
C SER A 81 -7.21 -8.25 -6.81
N VAL A 82 -7.66 -9.18 -5.97
CA VAL A 82 -6.86 -10.32 -5.50
C VAL A 82 -7.62 -11.63 -5.67
N THR A 83 -6.92 -12.67 -6.09
CA THR A 83 -7.46 -14.03 -6.06
C THR A 83 -6.99 -14.71 -4.80
N LEU A 84 -7.94 -15.13 -3.97
CA LEU A 84 -7.69 -15.95 -2.79
C LEU A 84 -7.97 -17.42 -3.14
N PHE A 85 -7.23 -18.30 -2.47
CA PHE A 85 -7.33 -19.74 -2.65
C PHE A 85 -7.72 -20.36 -1.32
N LYS A 86 -8.49 -21.43 -1.36
CA LYS A 86 -8.76 -22.27 -0.19
C LYS A 86 -8.80 -23.73 -0.57
N GLU A 87 -8.54 -24.61 0.40
CA GLU A 87 -8.74 -26.04 0.19
C GLU A 87 -10.21 -26.37 -0.08
N ALA A 88 -10.49 -27.46 -0.79
CA ALA A 88 -11.85 -27.83 -1.18
C ALA A 88 -12.83 -27.90 0.01
N ASN A 89 -12.31 -28.34 1.17
CA ASN A 89 -13.03 -28.57 2.42
C ASN A 89 -12.78 -27.48 3.47
N ALA A 90 -11.97 -26.46 3.16
CA ALA A 90 -11.73 -25.35 4.08
C ALA A 90 -12.85 -24.31 3.98
N GLU A 91 -13.23 -23.76 5.12
CA GLU A 91 -14.17 -22.63 5.16
C GLU A 91 -13.45 -21.32 4.81
N GLU A 92 -12.25 -21.13 5.37
CA GLU A 92 -11.45 -19.92 5.25
C GLU A 92 -10.51 -19.92 4.03
N PHE A 93 -10.16 -18.72 3.58
CA PHE A 93 -9.20 -18.51 2.50
C PHE A 93 -7.79 -18.32 3.05
N GLU A 94 -6.79 -18.73 2.26
CA GLU A 94 -5.39 -18.45 2.56
C GLU A 94 -5.11 -16.94 2.60
N ASP A 95 -4.41 -16.52 3.64
CA ASP A 95 -3.94 -15.15 3.80
C ASP A 95 -3.05 -14.70 2.65
N LYS A 96 -3.07 -13.37 2.43
CA LYS A 96 -2.20 -12.68 1.50
C LYS A 96 -1.65 -11.42 2.15
N GLU A 97 -0.33 -11.38 2.25
CA GLU A 97 0.40 -10.21 2.73
C GLU A 97 0.48 -9.12 1.66
N TRP A 98 0.39 -7.88 2.14
CA TRP A 98 0.60 -6.65 1.39
C TRP A 98 1.54 -5.75 2.19
N THR A 99 2.30 -4.92 1.49
CA THR A 99 3.17 -3.94 2.12
C THR A 99 2.75 -2.55 1.68
N PHE A 100 2.67 -1.66 2.65
CA PHE A 100 2.32 -0.26 2.47
C PHE A 100 3.58 0.57 2.62
N VAL A 101 3.83 1.47 1.68
CA VAL A 101 5.01 2.32 1.70
C VAL A 101 4.58 3.75 1.50
N ILE A 102 5.06 4.63 2.38
CA ILE A 102 4.89 6.07 2.24
C ILE A 102 6.10 6.60 1.48
N GLU A 103 5.89 6.97 0.23
CA GLU A 103 6.98 7.53 -0.56
C GLU A 103 6.93 9.05 -0.53
N GLY A 104 8.05 9.65 -0.12
CA GLY A 104 8.27 11.09 -0.18
C GLY A 104 9.04 11.52 -1.42
N GLU A 105 8.62 12.66 -1.96
CA GLU A 105 9.32 13.37 -3.02
C GLU A 105 9.70 14.77 -2.51
N ASN A 106 10.99 15.08 -2.57
CA ASN A 106 11.51 16.44 -2.40
C ASN A 106 11.90 16.98 -3.77
N LYS A 107 11.84 18.29 -3.96
CA LYS A 107 12.40 18.97 -5.15
C LYS A 107 13.83 18.44 -5.41
N GLY A 108 13.95 17.51 -6.37
CA GLY A 108 15.21 16.93 -6.83
C GLY A 108 15.55 15.48 -6.39
N HIS A 109 14.92 14.86 -5.38
CA HIS A 109 15.25 13.47 -4.97
C HIS A 109 14.07 12.68 -4.38
N ARG A 110 13.87 11.43 -4.84
CA ARG A 110 12.96 10.44 -4.24
C ARG A 110 13.60 9.79 -3.02
N LYS A 111 12.92 9.83 -1.86
CA LYS A 111 13.28 9.04 -0.66
C LYS A 111 12.01 8.42 -0.07
N GLY A 112 11.94 7.09 -0.05
CA GLY A 112 10.82 6.35 0.54
C GLY A 112 11.00 6.14 2.05
N ALA A 113 9.92 6.25 2.82
CA ALA A 113 9.83 5.87 4.22
C ALA A 113 8.79 4.73 4.36
N GLY A 114 9.22 3.55 4.82
CA GLY A 114 8.31 2.43 5.05
C GLY A 114 7.51 2.64 6.33
N VAL A 115 6.22 2.27 6.33
CA VAL A 115 5.42 2.06 7.54
C VAL A 115 4.91 0.63 7.48
N CYS A 116 5.07 -0.11 8.58
CA CYS A 116 4.74 -1.54 8.70
C CYS A 116 3.23 -1.79 8.72
#